data_AF-A0A2U2XCJ1-F1
#
_entry.id   AF-A0A2U2XCJ1-F1
#
_cell.length_a   1.000
_cell.length_b   1.000
_cell.length_c   1.000
_cell.angle_alpha   90.00
_cell.angle_beta   90.00
_cell.angle_gamma   90.00
#
_symmetry.space_group_name_H-M   'P 1'
#
loop_
_entity.id
_entity.type
_entity.pdbx_description
1 polymer ?
#
loop_
_entity_poly.entity_id
_entity_poly.type
_entity_poly.pdbx_seq_one_letter_code
_entity_poly.pdbx_strand_id
1 'polypeptide(L)'
;MNLQLSKSFSFLLLLFLPLLGNTQEKGDTTHVKNNMEVRAEIAYNASSTSKNVKRVFNSIISQLDSLESEESQVFKQHLLNANEAWQKYTEEMCKIEDYLSKDGAQGGLAFYFLCKTEYNKKRIQTLNSLKTKLHLE
;
A
#
# COMPACT_ATOMS: atom_id res chain seq x y z
N MET A 1 -0.09 -17.76 41.68
CA MET A 1 -0.30 -16.32 41.42
C MET A 1 -0.78 -16.21 39.98
N ASN A 2 -2.10 -16.17 39.78
CA ASN A 2 -2.75 -16.09 38.47
C ASN A 2 -3.00 -14.62 38.14
N LEU A 3 -2.57 -14.19 36.95
CA LEU A 3 -2.98 -12.91 36.37
C LEU A 3 -3.67 -13.21 35.04
N GLN A 4 -5.00 -13.29 35.11
CA GLN A 4 -5.88 -13.07 33.96
C GLN A 4 -5.76 -11.59 33.58
N LEU A 5 -5.23 -11.29 32.40
CA LEU A 5 -5.52 -10.01 31.74
C LEU A 5 -6.71 -10.21 30.81
N SER A 6 -7.81 -9.59 31.21
CA SER A 6 -9.07 -9.50 30.48
C SER A 6 -8.88 -8.85 29.11
N LYS A 7 -9.41 -9.52 28.09
CA LYS A 7 -9.59 -9.01 26.73
C LYS A 7 -10.56 -7.84 26.78
N SER A 8 -10.08 -6.65 26.47
CA SER A 8 -10.92 -5.49 26.17
C SER A 8 -10.17 -4.64 25.14
N PHE A 9 -10.28 -5.00 23.87
CA PHE A 9 -9.98 -4.08 22.78
C PHE A 9 -11.29 -3.82 22.03
N SER A 10 -11.83 -2.65 22.31
CA SER A 10 -13.09 -2.11 21.83
C SER A 10 -13.19 -2.14 20.31
N PHE A 11 -14.15 -2.93 19.83
CA PHE A 11 -15.31 -2.44 19.08
C PHE A 11 -15.19 -1.01 18.51
N LEU A 12 -14.53 -0.86 17.36
CA LEU A 12 -14.50 0.41 16.62
C LEU A 12 -14.37 0.19 15.10
N LEU A 13 -15.16 -0.75 14.56
CA LEU A 13 -15.19 -1.01 13.11
C LEU A 13 -16.56 -1.50 12.61
N LEU A 14 -17.65 -0.90 13.11
CA LEU A 14 -19.03 -1.23 12.72
C LEU A 14 -19.92 -0.01 12.43
N LEU A 15 -19.34 1.11 11.96
CA LEU A 15 -20.12 2.31 11.63
C LEU A 15 -19.91 2.77 10.19
N PHE A 16 -20.15 1.89 9.21
CA PHE A 16 -20.54 2.31 7.85
C PHE A 16 -21.42 1.22 7.20
N LEU A 17 -22.61 1.00 7.77
CA LEU A 17 -23.74 0.43 7.04
C LEU A 17 -24.54 1.61 6.47
N PRO A 18 -24.71 1.76 5.14
CA PRO A 18 -25.67 2.70 4.62
C PRO A 18 -27.07 2.08 4.75
N LEU A 19 -27.82 2.58 5.73
CA LEU A 19 -29.28 2.50 5.82
C LEU A 19 -29.89 3.64 5.01
N LEU A 20 -30.03 3.47 3.69
CA LEU A 20 -30.88 4.25 2.77
C LEU A 20 -31.08 3.31 1.57
N GLY A 21 -32.25 2.89 1.10
CA GLY A 21 -33.59 3.48 1.06
C GLY A 21 -34.22 2.85 -0.18
N ASN A 22 -35.39 2.23 -0.05
CA ASN A 22 -36.13 1.69 -1.18
C ASN A 22 -36.60 2.85 -2.08
N THR A 23 -35.92 3.04 -3.21
CA THR A 23 -36.48 3.75 -4.36
C THR A 23 -36.14 2.95 -5.61
N GLN A 24 -37.20 2.45 -6.24
CA GLN A 24 -37.19 1.75 -7.51
C GLN A 24 -36.85 2.78 -8.60
N GLU A 25 -35.57 2.87 -8.95
CA GLU A 25 -35.09 3.69 -10.07
C GLU A 25 -34.57 2.81 -11.20
N LYS A 26 -34.83 3.29 -12.42
CA LYS A 26 -34.72 2.63 -13.72
C LYS A 26 -33.42 1.85 -13.89
N GLY A 27 -33.54 0.69 -14.51
CA GLY A 27 -32.45 -0.17 -14.92
C GLY A 27 -31.39 0.59 -15.70
N ASP A 28 -30.32 0.93 -15.00
CA ASP A 28 -29.00 1.04 -15.58
C ASP A 28 -28.31 -0.28 -15.22
N THR A 29 -27.81 -1.01 -16.22
CA THR A 29 -27.04 -2.24 -16.01
C THR A 29 -25.69 -1.86 -15.43
N THR A 30 -25.69 -1.45 -14.16
CA THR A 30 -24.48 -1.31 -13.37
C THR A 30 -23.91 -2.72 -13.28
N HIS A 31 -22.84 -2.97 -14.02
CA HIS A 31 -22.05 -4.18 -13.93
C HIS A 31 -21.68 -4.40 -12.45
N VAL A 32 -22.46 -5.23 -11.75
CA VAL A 32 -22.10 -5.73 -10.43
C VAL A 32 -20.88 -6.60 -10.66
N LYS A 33 -19.69 -6.01 -10.49
CA LYS A 33 -18.43 -6.73 -10.65
C LYS A 33 -18.48 -7.95 -9.74
N ASN A 34 -18.33 -9.13 -10.33
CA ASN A 34 -18.25 -10.34 -9.54
C ASN A 34 -16.95 -10.33 -8.70
N ASN A 35 -16.88 -11.19 -7.68
CA ASN A 35 -15.71 -11.25 -6.80
C ASN A 35 -14.38 -11.52 -7.52
N MET A 36 -14.39 -12.13 -8.72
CA MET A 36 -13.17 -12.37 -9.50
C MET A 36 -12.64 -11.08 -10.14
N GLU A 37 -13.52 -10.27 -10.72
CA GLU A 37 -13.16 -8.96 -11.30
C GLU A 37 -12.57 -8.03 -10.25
N VAL A 38 -13.16 -8.00 -9.05
CA VAL A 38 -12.66 -7.20 -7.92
C VAL A 38 -11.25 -7.66 -7.50
N ARG A 39 -11.01 -8.97 -7.39
CA ARG A 39 -9.68 -9.51 -7.04
C ARG A 39 -8.63 -9.21 -8.11
N ALA A 40 -8.99 -9.34 -9.39
CA ALA A 40 -8.11 -9.01 -10.50
C ALA A 40 -7.72 -7.53 -10.49
N GLU A 41 -8.69 -6.64 -10.24
CA GLU A 41 -8.46 -5.21 -10.12
C GLU A 41 -7.54 -4.86 -8.94
N ILE A 42 -7.74 -5.48 -7.77
CA ILE A 42 -6.89 -5.30 -6.60
C ILE A 42 -5.42 -5.71 -6.90
N ALA A 43 -5.22 -6.88 -7.52
CA ALA A 43 -3.89 -7.34 -7.90
C ALA A 43 -3.23 -6.43 -8.95
N TYR A 44 -4.00 -5.97 -9.94
CA TYR A 44 -3.55 -5.01 -10.94
C TYR A 44 -3.10 -3.70 -10.30
N ASN A 45 -3.87 -3.15 -9.37
CA ASN A 45 -3.54 -1.91 -8.66
C ASN A 45 -2.26 -2.05 -7.82
N ALA A 46 -2.08 -3.18 -7.14
CA ALA A 46 -0.84 -3.47 -6.40
C ALA A 46 0.38 -3.52 -7.35
N SER A 47 0.24 -4.15 -8.52
CA SER A 47 1.30 -4.21 -9.53
C SER A 47 1.61 -2.83 -10.12
N SER A 48 0.58 -2.08 -10.50
CA SER A 48 0.71 -0.74 -11.08
C SER A 48 1.38 0.24 -10.11
N THR A 49 0.95 0.26 -8.86
CA THR A 49 1.58 1.10 -7.82
C THR A 49 3.01 0.69 -7.52
N SER A 50 3.34 -0.61 -7.54
CA SER A 50 4.72 -1.09 -7.37
C SER A 50 5.64 -0.63 -8.50
N LYS A 51 5.15 -0.68 -9.75
CA LYS A 51 5.88 -0.12 -10.91
C LYS A 51 6.10 1.38 -10.76
N ASN A 52 5.13 2.11 -10.21
CA ASN A 52 5.26 3.55 -9.97
C ASN A 52 6.33 3.87 -8.90
N VAL A 53 6.35 3.13 -7.77
CA VAL A 53 7.43 3.26 -6.77
C VAL A 53 8.79 3.09 -7.42
N LYS A 54 8.99 2.01 -8.19
CA LYS A 54 10.27 1.74 -8.88
C LYS A 54 10.65 2.87 -9.85
N ARG A 55 9.69 3.40 -10.60
CA ARG A 55 9.93 4.50 -11.55
C ARG A 55 10.41 5.76 -10.84
N VAL A 56 9.71 6.20 -9.80
CA VAL A 56 10.07 7.41 -9.04
C VAL A 56 11.41 7.22 -8.35
N PHE A 57 11.62 6.06 -7.71
CA PHE A 57 12.87 5.73 -7.06
C PHE A 57 14.06 5.77 -8.04
N ASN A 58 13.95 5.09 -9.18
CA ASN A 58 15.02 5.06 -10.19
C ASN A 58 15.29 6.45 -10.78
N SER A 59 14.26 7.29 -10.93
CA SER A 59 14.43 8.69 -11.35
C SER A 59 15.27 9.49 -10.34
N ILE A 60 15.05 9.32 -9.03
CA ILE A 60 15.88 9.96 -8.00
C ILE A 60 17.33 9.47 -8.08
N ILE A 61 17.53 8.15 -8.16
CA ILE A 61 18.87 7.55 -8.23
C ILE A 61 19.64 8.07 -9.44
N SER A 62 19.01 8.09 -10.61
CA SER A 62 19.63 8.60 -11.85
C SER A 62 20.05 10.06 -11.75
N GLN A 63 19.28 10.89 -11.03
CA GLN A 63 19.63 12.29 -10.87
C GLN A 63 20.76 12.49 -9.85
N LEU A 64 20.75 11.73 -8.74
CA LEU A 64 21.86 11.73 -7.79
C LEU A 64 23.17 11.28 -8.47
N ASP A 65 23.09 10.32 -9.40
CA ASP A 65 24.23 9.90 -10.22
C ASP A 65 24.76 11.04 -11.11
N SER A 66 23.87 11.82 -11.73
CA SER A 66 24.26 12.95 -12.59
C SER A 66 24.92 14.13 -11.86
N LEU A 67 24.81 14.21 -10.53
CA LEU A 67 25.45 15.26 -9.74
C LEU A 67 26.96 15.03 -9.54
N GLU A 68 27.44 13.78 -9.72
CA GLU A 68 28.85 13.39 -9.64
C GLU A 68 29.62 13.89 -8.39
N SER A 69 28.93 14.16 -7.28
CA SER A 69 29.53 14.65 -6.03
C SER A 69 29.63 13.54 -4.98
N GLU A 70 30.66 13.59 -4.14
CA GLU A 70 30.82 12.63 -3.03
C GLU A 70 29.58 12.62 -2.12
N GLU A 71 29.05 13.79 -1.82
CA GLU A 71 27.84 13.95 -1.01
C GLU A 71 26.63 13.27 -1.67
N SER A 72 26.43 13.42 -2.99
CA SER A 72 25.32 12.77 -3.69
C SER A 72 25.46 11.24 -3.68
N GLN A 73 26.69 10.73 -3.79
CA GLN A 73 26.96 9.30 -3.74
C GLN A 73 26.71 8.71 -2.35
N VAL A 74 27.14 9.40 -1.28
CA VAL A 74 26.85 9.01 0.10
C VAL A 74 25.33 9.02 0.35
N PHE A 75 24.64 10.08 -0.06
CA PHE A 75 23.19 10.17 0.07
C PHE A 75 22.47 9.05 -0.69
N LYS A 76 22.88 8.78 -1.93
CA LYS A 76 22.35 7.67 -2.76
C LYS A 76 22.48 6.34 -2.04
N GLN A 77 23.63 6.06 -1.42
CA GLN A 77 23.84 4.81 -0.69
C GLN A 77 22.88 4.69 0.50
N HIS A 78 22.68 5.76 1.27
CA HIS A 78 21.68 5.76 2.35
C HIS A 78 20.26 5.52 1.82
N LEU A 79 19.91 6.14 0.69
CA LEU A 79 18.60 5.99 0.08
C LEU A 79 18.36 4.56 -0.45
N LEU A 80 19.37 3.92 -1.03
CA LEU A 80 19.33 2.51 -1.44
C LEU A 80 19.08 1.58 -0.25
N ASN A 81 19.87 1.73 0.82
CA ASN A 81 19.73 0.91 2.03
C ASN A 81 18.35 1.10 2.68
N ALA A 82 17.87 2.35 2.77
CA ALA A 82 16.55 2.65 3.30
C ALA A 82 15.42 2.06 2.45
N ASN A 83 15.59 2.03 1.12
CA ASN A 83 14.61 1.45 0.22
C ASN A 83 14.53 -0.08 0.34
N GLU A 84 15.67 -0.77 0.45
CA GLU A 84 15.71 -2.21 0.69
C GLU A 84 15.04 -2.57 2.02
N ALA A 85 15.38 -1.86 3.10
CA ALA A 85 14.76 -2.07 4.40
C ALA A 85 13.24 -1.84 4.36
N TRP A 86 12.78 -0.78 3.67
CA TRP A 86 11.36 -0.51 3.47
C TRP A 86 10.66 -1.64 2.68
N GLN A 87 11.27 -2.15 1.62
CA GLN A 87 10.71 -3.27 0.85
C GLN A 87 10.52 -4.50 1.72
N LYS A 88 11.53 -4.87 2.51
CA LYS A 88 11.44 -6.00 3.44
C LYS A 88 10.37 -5.80 4.51
N TYR A 89 10.35 -4.63 5.15
CA TYR A 89 9.33 -4.30 6.15
C TYR A 89 7.92 -4.42 5.59
N THR A 90 7.65 -3.78 4.45
CA THR A 90 6.30 -3.78 3.86
C THR A 90 5.86 -5.14 3.36
N GLU A 91 6.79 -5.96 2.87
CA GLU A 91 6.52 -7.36 2.52
C GLU A 91 6.04 -8.16 3.72
N GLU A 92 6.78 -8.12 4.83
CA GLU A 92 6.43 -8.86 6.03
C GLU A 92 5.13 -8.36 6.66
N MET A 93 4.91 -7.04 6.69
CA MET A 93 3.64 -6.48 7.16
C MET A 93 2.45 -6.94 6.32
N CYS A 94 2.58 -6.98 4.99
CA CYS A 94 1.45 -7.42 4.16
C CYS A 94 1.20 -8.93 4.26
N LYS A 95 2.21 -9.77 4.52
CA LYS A 95 2.00 -11.19 4.85
C LYS A 95 1.28 -11.37 6.19
N ILE A 96 1.51 -10.49 7.17
CA ILE A 96 0.74 -10.48 8.41
C ILE A 96 -0.73 -10.17 8.12
N GLU A 97 -1.00 -9.15 7.30
CA GLU A 97 -2.38 -8.81 6.89
C GLU A 97 -3.07 -9.97 6.15
N ASP A 98 -2.36 -10.65 5.23
CA ASP A 98 -2.83 -11.88 4.58
C ASP A 98 -3.26 -12.93 5.61
N TYR A 99 -2.37 -13.23 6.56
CA TYR A 99 -2.63 -14.21 7.60
C TYR A 99 -3.82 -13.86 8.50
N LEU A 100 -3.93 -12.60 8.92
CA LEU A 100 -4.99 -12.12 9.80
C LEU A 100 -6.37 -12.12 9.13
N SER A 101 -6.40 -11.99 7.81
CA SER A 101 -7.64 -11.90 7.01
C SER A 101 -7.99 -13.20 6.27
N LYS A 102 -7.22 -14.27 6.49
CA LYS A 102 -7.38 -15.57 5.81
C LYS A 102 -8.81 -16.14 5.89
N ASP A 103 -9.51 -15.91 7.00
CA ASP A 103 -10.86 -16.41 7.27
C ASP A 103 -11.96 -15.44 6.77
N GLY A 104 -11.59 -14.33 6.13
CA GLY A 104 -12.51 -13.35 5.56
C GLY A 104 -13.11 -13.79 4.21
N ALA A 105 -14.26 -13.22 3.84
CA ALA A 105 -15.02 -13.58 2.64
C ALA A 105 -14.24 -13.48 1.31
N GLN A 106 -13.19 -12.65 1.26
CA GLN A 106 -12.35 -12.50 0.07
C GLN A 106 -11.04 -13.32 0.11
N GLY A 107 -10.76 -14.02 1.21
CA GLY A 107 -9.46 -14.64 1.49
C GLY A 107 -8.35 -13.63 1.75
N GLY A 108 -7.24 -14.08 2.33
CA GLY A 108 -6.18 -13.18 2.78
C GLY A 108 -5.40 -12.48 1.65
N LEU A 109 -5.28 -13.12 0.48
CA LEU A 109 -4.49 -12.60 -0.64
C LEU A 109 -5.01 -11.25 -1.18
N ALA A 110 -6.32 -10.99 -1.11
CA ALA A 110 -6.86 -9.69 -1.50
C ALA A 110 -6.37 -8.59 -0.54
N PHE A 111 -6.34 -8.86 0.76
CA PHE A 111 -5.84 -7.93 1.78
C PHE A 111 -4.33 -7.72 1.68
N TYR A 112 -3.57 -8.75 1.32
CA TYR A 112 -2.15 -8.61 0.97
C TYR A 112 -1.94 -7.53 -0.10
N PHE A 113 -2.67 -7.62 -1.22
CA PHE A 113 -2.53 -6.67 -2.32
C PHE A 113 -3.05 -5.26 -1.98
N LEU A 114 -4.11 -5.15 -1.18
CA LEU A 114 -4.58 -3.87 -0.65
C LEU A 114 -3.48 -3.23 0.24
N CYS A 115 -2.89 -4.00 1.14
CA CYS A 115 -1.77 -3.57 1.97
C CYS A 115 -0.59 -3.06 1.12
N LYS A 116 -0.16 -3.82 0.10
CA LYS A 116 0.92 -3.39 -0.81
C LYS A 116 0.58 -2.08 -1.50
N THR A 117 -0.66 -1.93 -1.97
CA THR A 117 -1.13 -0.71 -2.63
C THR A 117 -1.01 0.50 -1.70
N GLU A 118 -1.44 0.39 -0.45
CA GLU A 118 -1.37 1.49 0.53
C GLU A 118 0.06 1.88 0.91
N TYR A 119 0.93 0.89 1.15
CA TYR A 119 2.35 1.18 1.38
C TYR A 119 3.01 1.82 0.16
N ASN A 120 2.71 1.35 -1.04
CA ASN A 120 3.25 1.92 -2.28
C ASN A 120 2.81 3.38 -2.46
N LYS A 121 1.53 3.70 -2.23
CA LYS A 121 1.01 5.09 -2.31
C LYS A 121 1.76 6.02 -1.35
N LYS A 122 1.90 5.60 -0.08
CA LYS A 122 2.66 6.37 0.93
C LYS A 122 4.11 6.56 0.50
N ARG A 123 4.76 5.51 -0.03
CA ARG A 123 6.15 5.59 -0.49
C ARG A 123 6.32 6.53 -1.68
N ILE A 124 5.39 6.53 -2.64
CA ILE A 124 5.39 7.48 -3.77
C ILE A 124 5.33 8.92 -3.24
N GLN A 125 4.45 9.21 -2.28
CA GLN A 125 4.38 10.53 -1.64
C GLN A 125 5.69 10.92 -0.97
N THR A 126 6.30 10.01 -0.20
CA THR A 126 7.60 10.23 0.43
C THR A 126 8.70 10.52 -0.59
N LEU A 127 8.79 9.73 -1.67
CA LEU A 127 9.80 9.90 -2.71
C LEU A 127 9.61 11.19 -3.51
N ASN A 128 8.37 11.56 -3.83
CA ASN A 128 8.08 12.83 -4.49
C ASN A 128 8.42 14.03 -3.59
N SER A 129 8.09 13.95 -2.29
CA SER A 129 8.51 14.98 -1.34
C SER A 129 10.03 15.08 -1.24
N LEU A 130 10.73 13.95 -1.31
CA LEU A 130 12.18 13.91 -1.33
C LEU A 130 12.74 14.59 -2.59
N LYS A 131 12.20 14.30 -3.78
CA LYS A 131 12.58 14.99 -5.03
C LYS A 131 12.48 16.50 -4.87
N THR A 132 11.36 17.00 -4.36
CA THR A 132 11.14 18.44 -4.15
C THR A 132 12.16 19.04 -3.19
N LYS A 133 12.44 18.37 -2.07
CA LYS A 133 13.41 18.86 -1.05
C LYS A 133 14.85 18.87 -1.54
N LEU A 134 15.19 17.95 -2.45
CA LEU A 134 16.52 17.85 -3.05
C LEU A 134 16.64 18.64 -4.36
N HIS A 135 15.59 19.35 -4.77
CA HIS A 135 15.53 20.08 -6.04
C HIS A 135 15.84 19.19 -7.27
N LEU A 136 15.32 17.96 -7.26
CA LEU A 136 15.41 16.98 -8.34
C LEU A 136 14.17 17.05 -9.25
N GLU A 137 14.36 17.13 -10.57
CA GLU A 137 13.30 17.31 -11.59
C GLU A 137 12.61 16.01 -12.02
#